data_AF-A0A1N7RXJ3-F1
#
_entry.id   AF-A0A1N7RXJ3-F1
#
_cell.length_a   1.000
_cell.length_b   1.000
_cell.length_c   1.000
_cell.angle_alpha   90.00
_cell.angle_beta   90.00
_cell.angle_gamma   90.00
#
_symmetry.space_group_name_H-M   'P 1'
#
loop_
_entity.id
_entity.type
_entity.pdbx_description
1 polymer ?
#
loop_
_entity_poly.entity_id
_entity_poly.type
_entity_poly.pdbx_seq_one_letter_code
_entity_poly.pdbx_strand_id
1 'polypeptide(L)'
;MPVFCTYTLNRKETSPLVCSGFGSVDAYSGHGKDTNNPDFVADVGVGAIPPGTYYIVDRSSGRWFGWVLDDFGAVIGTTDRRKWFMLWNTYTGDATMVHGVKRGLFRLHPDGPHHRSDGCITIKNPADFERLRSYLLARGATMPIPGTDMKAYGRVDVR
;
A
#
# COMPACT_ATOMS: atom_id res chain seq x y z
N MET A 1 1.78 -5.03 19.88
CA MET A 1 2.26 -6.19 19.09
C MET A 1 2.31 -5.79 17.62
N PRO A 2 3.35 -6.17 16.87
CA PRO A 2 3.48 -5.82 15.46
C PRO A 2 2.36 -6.46 14.63
N VAL A 3 1.82 -5.74 13.65
CA VAL A 3 0.79 -6.26 12.74
C VAL A 3 1.44 -6.89 11.51
N PHE A 4 1.07 -8.12 11.21
CA PHE A 4 1.50 -8.81 10.00
C PHE A 4 0.30 -9.01 9.09
N CYS A 5 0.40 -8.51 7.87
CA CYS A 5 -0.63 -8.68 6.86
C CYS A 5 -0.10 -9.50 5.67
N THR A 6 -0.99 -10.19 4.99
CA THR A 6 -0.70 -10.89 3.74
C THR A 6 -1.71 -10.47 2.69
N TYR A 7 -1.20 -10.16 1.50
CA TYR A 7 -2.00 -9.80 0.35
C TYR A 7 -1.60 -10.69 -0.83
N THR A 8 -2.58 -11.32 -1.49
CA THR A 8 -2.30 -12.30 -2.56
C THR A 8 -2.74 -11.77 -3.91
N LEU A 9 -1.84 -11.72 -4.89
CA LEU A 9 -2.15 -11.36 -6.27
C LEU A 9 -2.77 -12.58 -6.96
N ASN A 10 -4.10 -12.61 -7.03
CA ASN A 10 -4.90 -13.78 -7.39
C ASN A 10 -5.55 -13.70 -8.79
N ARG A 11 -5.24 -12.67 -9.58
CA ARG A 11 -5.84 -12.38 -10.91
C ARG A 11 -7.37 -12.20 -10.88
N LYS A 12 -7.96 -11.86 -9.73
CA LYS A 12 -9.39 -11.53 -9.57
C LYS A 12 -9.57 -10.04 -9.34
N GLU A 13 -10.82 -9.57 -9.46
CA GLU A 13 -11.17 -8.17 -9.17
C GLU A 13 -10.78 -7.75 -7.74
N THR A 14 -10.94 -8.64 -6.76
CA THR A 14 -10.51 -8.43 -5.38
C THR A 14 -9.75 -9.61 -4.82
N SER A 15 -8.95 -9.32 -3.80
CA SER A 15 -8.20 -10.29 -3.02
C SER A 15 -8.23 -9.89 -1.54
N PRO A 16 -8.30 -10.86 -0.62
CA PRO A 16 -8.27 -10.56 0.80
C PRO A 16 -6.90 -10.01 1.23
N LEU A 17 -6.91 -8.86 1.89
CA LEU A 17 -5.83 -8.39 2.76
C LEU A 17 -6.11 -8.91 4.17
N VAL A 18 -5.35 -9.92 4.58
CA VAL A 18 -5.51 -10.58 5.88
C VAL A 18 -4.49 -10.02 6.85
N CYS A 19 -4.93 -9.42 7.96
CA CYS A 19 -4.05 -8.85 8.99
C CYS A 19 -4.22 -9.58 10.33
N SER A 20 -3.09 -9.94 10.94
CA SER A 20 -3.02 -10.68 12.21
C SER A 20 -3.79 -9.97 13.31
N GLY A 21 -4.83 -10.62 13.86
CA GLY A 21 -5.67 -10.10 14.94
C GLY A 21 -6.70 -9.04 14.53
N PHE A 22 -6.80 -8.69 13.24
CA PHE A 22 -7.86 -7.83 12.70
C PHE A 22 -8.88 -8.64 11.90
N GLY A 23 -8.40 -9.59 11.09
CA GLY A 23 -9.21 -10.35 10.15
C GLY A 23 -8.85 -10.03 8.70
N SER A 24 -9.82 -10.17 7.81
CA SER A 24 -9.66 -9.97 6.36
C SER A 24 -10.52 -8.80 5.88
N VAL A 25 -10.00 -8.03 4.95
CA VAL A 25 -10.74 -7.01 4.19
C VAL A 25 -10.49 -7.16 2.70
N ASP A 26 -11.49 -6.85 1.89
CA ASP A 26 -11.36 -6.93 0.44
C ASP A 26 -10.52 -5.78 -0.10
N ALA A 27 -9.48 -6.12 -0.86
CA ALA A 27 -8.56 -5.17 -1.45
C ALA A 27 -8.23 -5.51 -2.90
N TYR A 28 -7.74 -4.54 -3.65
CA TYR A 28 -7.29 -4.72 -5.03
C TYR A 28 -6.04 -3.88 -5.30
N SER A 29 -5.25 -4.31 -6.30
CA SER A 29 -4.04 -3.62 -6.72
C SER A 29 -3.90 -3.68 -8.23
N GLY A 30 -3.59 -2.55 -8.86
CA GLY A 30 -3.74 -2.40 -10.31
C GLY A 30 -5.17 -2.08 -10.71
N HIS A 31 -5.42 -1.89 -12.00
CA HIS A 31 -6.77 -1.66 -12.51
C HIS A 31 -6.99 -2.29 -13.89
N GLY A 32 -8.25 -2.50 -14.26
CA GLY A 32 -8.61 -3.15 -15.52
C GLY A 32 -8.15 -4.60 -15.58
N LYS A 33 -7.59 -5.00 -16.73
CA LYS A 33 -7.14 -6.38 -17.00
C LYS A 33 -5.94 -6.83 -16.16
N ASP A 34 -5.21 -5.89 -15.56
CA ASP A 34 -3.97 -6.16 -14.81
C ASP A 34 -4.21 -6.19 -13.28
N THR A 35 -5.48 -6.11 -12.86
CA THR A 35 -5.89 -6.15 -11.46
C THR A 35 -5.46 -7.46 -10.79
N ASN A 36 -4.73 -7.34 -9.69
CA ASN A 36 -4.21 -8.44 -8.89
C ASN A 36 -3.38 -9.45 -9.70
N ASN A 37 -2.80 -9.02 -10.82
CA ASN A 37 -2.04 -9.89 -11.69
C ASN A 37 -0.53 -9.74 -11.44
N PRO A 38 0.17 -10.78 -10.94
CA PRO A 38 1.60 -10.72 -10.70
C PRO A 38 2.43 -10.62 -12.00
N ASP A 39 1.85 -11.02 -13.14
CA ASP A 39 2.58 -11.06 -14.42
C ASP A 39 2.72 -9.66 -15.07
N PHE A 40 1.87 -8.71 -14.69
CA PHE A 40 1.82 -7.35 -15.26
C PHE A 40 2.29 -6.26 -14.30
N VAL A 41 3.07 -6.61 -13.28
CA VAL A 41 3.64 -5.66 -12.31
C VAL A 41 4.58 -4.62 -12.94
N ALA A 42 5.09 -4.93 -14.14
CA ALA A 42 5.94 -4.06 -14.95
C ALA A 42 5.18 -2.97 -15.71
N ASP A 43 3.86 -3.09 -15.86
CA ASP A 43 3.08 -2.15 -16.65
C ASP A 43 2.95 -0.80 -15.93
N VAL A 44 3.43 0.25 -16.59
CA VAL A 44 3.48 1.60 -16.01
C VAL A 44 2.05 2.09 -15.74
N GLY A 45 1.78 2.51 -14.51
CA GLY A 45 0.48 3.06 -14.11
C GLY A 45 -0.66 2.05 -13.94
N VAL A 46 -0.61 0.86 -14.54
CA VAL A 46 -1.74 -0.10 -14.52
C VAL A 46 -1.46 -1.35 -13.69
N GLY A 47 -0.20 -1.78 -13.63
CA GLY A 47 0.20 -3.03 -12.97
C GLY A 47 -0.09 -3.07 -11.47
N ALA A 48 -0.26 -4.27 -10.94
CA ALA A 48 -0.37 -4.51 -9.51
C ALA A 48 0.93 -4.13 -8.76
N ILE A 49 0.83 -4.00 -7.44
CA ILE A 49 1.98 -3.86 -6.55
C ILE A 49 2.91 -5.07 -6.76
N PRO A 50 4.22 -4.88 -6.95
CA PRO A 50 5.15 -6.01 -7.09
C PRO A 50 5.14 -6.91 -5.85
N PRO A 51 5.34 -8.24 -6.00
CA PRO A 51 5.54 -9.13 -4.86
C PRO A 51 6.74 -8.68 -4.01
N GLY A 52 6.59 -8.80 -2.69
CA GLY A 52 7.60 -8.36 -1.74
C GLY A 52 7.04 -7.99 -0.37
N THR A 53 7.94 -7.65 0.55
CA THR A 53 7.57 -7.18 1.89
C THR A 53 7.56 -5.66 1.92
N TYR A 54 6.45 -5.10 2.38
CA TYR A 54 6.23 -3.66 2.51
C TYR A 54 5.87 -3.31 3.95
N TYR A 55 6.50 -2.29 4.51
CA TYR A 55 6.24 -1.78 5.85
C TYR A 55 5.20 -0.66 5.77
N ILE A 56 4.17 -0.75 6.62
CA ILE A 56 3.10 0.23 6.73
C ILE A 56 3.58 1.37 7.63
N VAL A 57 3.84 2.52 7.04
CA VAL A 57 4.36 3.71 7.75
C VAL A 57 3.46 4.92 7.52
N ASP A 58 3.57 5.88 8.44
CA ASP A 58 2.92 7.18 8.27
C ASP A 58 3.52 7.91 7.07
N ARG A 59 2.66 8.61 6.33
CA ARG A 59 3.07 9.46 5.20
C ARG A 59 4.13 10.51 5.59
N SER A 60 4.17 10.94 6.85
CA SER A 60 5.08 11.98 7.38
C SER A 60 6.32 11.45 8.10
N SER A 61 6.53 10.13 8.19
CA SER A 61 7.50 9.53 9.11
C SER A 61 9.00 9.64 8.71
N GLY A 62 9.34 10.39 7.66
CA GLY A 62 10.73 10.68 7.28
C GLY A 62 11.20 12.06 7.74
N ARG A 63 12.05 12.13 8.79
CA ARG A 63 12.85 13.34 9.09
C ARG A 63 13.99 13.58 8.08
N TRP A 64 14.31 12.59 7.25
CA TRP A 64 15.43 12.63 6.30
C TRP A 64 15.00 12.55 4.82
N PHE A 65 13.79 12.07 4.56
CA PHE A 65 13.20 12.11 3.23
C PHE A 65 12.35 13.36 3.13
N GLY A 66 13.06 14.47 2.91
CA GLY A 66 12.44 15.75 2.68
C GLY A 66 11.29 15.63 1.68
N TRP A 67 10.13 16.15 2.06
CA TRP A 67 9.12 16.70 1.15
C TRP A 67 9.04 15.98 -0.19
N VAL A 68 8.83 14.66 -0.20
CA VAL A 68 8.40 13.98 -1.42
C VAL A 68 6.94 14.40 -1.62
N LEU A 69 6.81 15.66 -2.03
CA LEU A 69 5.95 16.11 -3.09
C LEU A 69 5.99 15.02 -4.14
N ASP A 70 4.96 14.22 -4.16
CA ASP A 70 4.39 13.85 -5.44
C ASP A 70 2.88 13.90 -5.28
N ASP A 71 2.38 14.98 -5.87
CA ASP A 71 1.03 15.15 -6.35
C ASP A 71 0.78 14.01 -7.35
N PHE A 72 0.31 12.85 -6.87
CA PHE A 72 -0.63 12.09 -7.67
C PHE A 72 -1.74 13.09 -7.95
N GLY A 73 -1.80 13.61 -9.18
CA GLY A 73 -2.54 14.81 -9.54
C GLY A 73 -3.89 14.92 -8.84
N ALA A 74 -4.31 16.16 -8.59
CA ALA A 74 -5.63 16.52 -8.10
C ALA A 74 -6.75 15.88 -8.95
N VAL A 75 -7.00 14.58 -8.75
CA VAL A 75 -8.13 13.86 -9.31
C VAL A 75 -9.28 14.25 -8.42
N ILE A 76 -10.11 15.14 -8.95
CA ILE A 76 -11.34 15.62 -8.33
C ILE A 76 -12.14 14.41 -7.82
N GLY A 77 -12.37 14.40 -6.49
CA GLY A 77 -13.20 13.41 -5.77
C GLY A 77 -12.47 12.52 -4.73
N THR A 78 -11.17 12.67 -4.47
CA THR A 78 -10.44 11.71 -3.62
C THR A 78 -10.84 11.70 -2.14
N THR A 79 -10.71 10.52 -1.51
CA THR A 79 -10.73 10.33 -0.05
C THR A 79 -9.62 11.14 0.65
N ASP A 80 -9.75 11.40 1.97
CA ASP A 80 -8.77 12.20 2.71
C ASP A 80 -7.38 11.55 2.70
N ARG A 81 -6.52 12.00 1.78
CA ARG A 81 -5.19 11.43 1.51
C ARG A 81 -4.22 11.51 2.69
N ARG A 82 -4.52 12.35 3.69
CA ARG A 82 -3.75 12.42 4.95
C ARG A 82 -3.91 11.17 5.80
N LYS A 83 -4.95 10.37 5.54
CA LYS A 83 -5.23 9.13 6.25
C LYS A 83 -4.52 7.92 5.65
N TRP A 84 -3.96 8.04 4.45
CA TRP A 84 -3.35 6.93 3.72
C TRP A 84 -2.00 6.57 4.34
N PHE A 85 -1.67 5.29 4.32
CA PHE A 85 -0.34 4.83 4.72
C PHE A 85 0.57 4.68 3.52
N MET A 86 1.86 4.84 3.76
CA MET A 86 2.89 4.50 2.80
C MET A 86 3.28 3.02 2.97
N LEU A 87 3.54 2.35 1.84
CA LEU A 87 4.09 1.00 1.77
C LEU A 87 5.58 1.08 1.45
N TRP A 88 6.43 1.03 2.47
CA TRP A 88 7.89 1.17 2.36
C TRP A 88 8.57 -0.18 2.15
N ASN A 89 9.42 -0.33 1.13
CA ASN A 89 10.24 -1.53 0.94
C ASN A 89 11.68 -1.29 1.44
N THR A 90 12.28 -2.24 2.15
CA THR A 90 13.64 -2.05 2.71
C THR A 90 14.75 -2.01 1.66
N TYR A 91 14.55 -2.63 0.51
CA TYR A 91 15.54 -2.68 -0.57
C TYR A 91 15.41 -1.51 -1.54
N THR A 92 14.17 -1.07 -1.80
CA THR A 92 13.87 -0.07 -2.83
C THR A 92 13.32 1.24 -2.26
N GLY A 93 13.00 1.29 -0.97
CA GLY A 93 12.35 2.45 -0.35
C GLY A 93 10.95 2.70 -0.93
N ASP A 94 10.66 3.97 -1.26
CA ASP A 94 9.40 4.38 -1.91
C ASP A 94 9.42 4.18 -3.43
N ALA A 95 10.53 3.74 -4.04
CA ALA A 95 10.64 3.62 -5.50
C ALA A 95 11.39 2.35 -5.91
N THR A 96 10.74 1.48 -6.67
CA THR A 96 11.32 0.24 -7.18
C THR A 96 11.50 0.28 -8.69
N MET A 97 12.57 -0.32 -9.19
CA MET A 97 12.77 -0.56 -10.62
C MET A 97 12.26 -1.95 -10.97
N VAL A 98 11.21 -2.01 -11.76
CA VAL A 98 10.60 -3.27 -12.22
C VAL A 98 10.83 -3.37 -13.72
N HIS A 99 11.67 -4.30 -14.15
CA HIS A 99 12.01 -4.50 -15.57
C HIS A 99 12.47 -3.22 -16.31
N GLY A 100 13.24 -2.35 -15.64
CA GLY A 100 13.71 -1.08 -16.20
C GLY A 100 12.71 0.09 -16.11
N VAL A 101 11.51 -0.15 -15.56
CA VAL A 101 10.50 0.87 -15.29
C VAL A 101 10.58 1.30 -13.83
N LYS A 102 10.66 2.61 -13.58
CA LYS A 102 10.53 3.17 -12.23
C LYS A 102 9.06 3.13 -11.80
N ARG A 103 8.78 2.35 -10.76
CA ARG A 103 7.50 2.24 -10.04
C ARG A 103 7.70 2.71 -8.60
N GLY A 104 6.65 3.01 -7.86
CA GLY A 104 6.81 3.47 -6.49
C GLY A 104 5.61 4.22 -5.96
N LEU A 105 5.83 4.96 -4.87
CA LEU A 105 4.83 5.75 -4.17
C LEU A 105 3.63 4.90 -3.75
N PHE A 106 3.86 3.61 -3.47
CA PHE A 106 2.79 2.67 -3.15
C PHE A 106 2.13 3.06 -1.83
N ARG A 107 0.81 3.08 -1.82
CA ARG A 107 0.01 3.46 -0.65
C ARG A 107 -0.98 2.35 -0.28
N LEU A 108 -1.36 2.32 0.99
CA LEU A 108 -2.53 1.61 1.48
C LEU A 108 -3.63 2.66 1.71
N HIS A 109 -4.70 2.58 0.93
CA HIS A 109 -5.75 3.60 0.92
C HIS A 109 -7.14 3.00 0.64
N PRO A 110 -8.24 3.70 0.96
CA PRO A 110 -9.58 3.26 0.57
C PRO A 110 -9.82 3.51 -0.91
N ASP A 111 -10.79 2.80 -1.46
CA ASP A 111 -11.27 3.04 -2.80
C ASP A 111 -11.75 4.48 -2.99
N GLY A 112 -11.46 5.02 -4.18
CA GLY A 112 -11.81 6.38 -4.58
C GLY A 112 -12.88 6.38 -5.67
N PRO A 113 -13.44 7.54 -6.05
CA PRO A 113 -14.56 7.62 -7.00
C PRO A 113 -14.26 7.05 -8.39
N HIS A 114 -12.98 6.94 -8.75
CA HIS A 114 -12.55 6.47 -10.07
C HIS A 114 -12.22 4.98 -10.09
N HIS A 115 -12.27 4.28 -8.95
CA HIS A 115 -11.98 2.85 -8.82
C HIS A 115 -10.63 2.43 -9.45
N ARG A 116 -9.58 3.22 -9.21
CA ARG A 116 -8.24 3.00 -9.76
C ARG A 116 -7.22 2.75 -8.64
N SER A 117 -6.34 1.79 -8.90
CA SER A 117 -5.12 1.55 -8.15
C SER A 117 -3.95 1.50 -9.11
N ASP A 118 -3.05 2.48 -9.02
CA ASP A 118 -1.86 2.54 -9.89
C ASP A 118 -0.70 1.75 -9.25
N GLY A 119 -0.99 0.55 -8.76
CA GLY A 119 -0.07 -0.29 -7.99
C GLY A 119 -0.11 -0.11 -6.48
N CYS A 120 -1.11 0.59 -5.94
CA CYS A 120 -1.37 0.65 -4.50
C CYS A 120 -2.08 -0.62 -3.99
N ILE A 121 -2.20 -0.78 -2.67
CA ILE A 121 -3.19 -1.71 -2.11
C ILE A 121 -4.42 -0.87 -1.74
N THR A 122 -5.50 -1.06 -2.49
CA THR A 122 -6.73 -0.29 -2.34
C THR A 122 -7.79 -1.12 -1.66
N ILE A 123 -8.28 -0.68 -0.50
CA ILE A 123 -9.36 -1.35 0.23
C ILE A 123 -10.70 -0.98 -0.39
N LYS A 124 -11.45 -1.99 -0.87
CA LYS A 124 -12.67 -1.77 -1.67
C LYS A 124 -13.76 -1.01 -0.93
N ASN A 125 -13.95 -1.29 0.36
CA ASN A 125 -14.92 -0.58 1.19
C ASN A 125 -14.23 0.49 2.06
N PRO A 126 -14.56 1.79 1.92
CA PRO A 126 -14.00 2.85 2.75
C PRO A 126 -14.22 2.66 4.26
N ALA A 127 -15.33 2.04 4.68
CA ALA A 127 -15.56 1.76 6.09
C ALA A 127 -14.56 0.71 6.62
N ASP A 128 -14.20 -0.28 5.82
CA ASP A 128 -13.22 -1.31 6.17
C ASP A 128 -11.82 -0.71 6.29
N PHE A 129 -11.50 0.24 5.41
CA PHE A 129 -10.27 1.02 5.53
C PHE A 129 -10.20 1.79 6.85
N GLU A 130 -11.25 2.48 7.26
CA GLU A 130 -11.24 3.22 8.54
C GLU A 130 -11.12 2.28 9.76
N ARG A 131 -11.73 1.09 9.69
CA ARG A 131 -11.55 0.05 10.71
C ARG A 131 -10.10 -0.45 10.77
N LEU A 132 -9.52 -0.78 9.62
CA LEU A 132 -8.12 -1.23 9.52
C LEU A 132 -7.15 -0.13 9.98
N ARG A 133 -7.38 1.11 9.55
CA ARG A 133 -6.59 2.27 9.95
C ARG A 133 -6.61 2.48 11.45
N SER A 134 -7.80 2.50 12.06
CA SER A 134 -7.96 2.65 13.51
C SER A 134 -7.27 1.51 14.25
N TYR A 135 -7.36 0.28 13.73
CA TYR A 135 -6.70 -0.90 14.29
C TYR A 135 -5.16 -0.80 14.26
N LEU A 136 -4.58 -0.30 13.17
CA LEU A 136 -3.14 -0.07 13.02
C LEU A 136 -2.65 1.05 13.94
N LEU A 137 -3.35 2.19 13.95
CA LEU A 137 -2.99 3.34 14.78
C LEU A 137 -3.06 3.03 16.28
N ALA A 138 -4.07 2.30 16.72
CA ALA A 138 -4.21 1.91 18.13
C ALA A 138 -3.04 1.04 18.65
N ARG A 139 -2.31 0.36 17.77
CA ARG A 139 -1.12 -0.43 18.14
C ARG A 139 0.17 0.39 18.14
N GLY A 140 0.17 1.54 17.49
CA GLY A 140 1.32 2.41 17.32
C GLY A 140 2.40 1.86 16.39
N ALA A 141 3.22 2.77 15.87
CA ALA A 141 4.38 2.44 15.04
C ALA A 141 5.51 1.90 15.94
N THR A 142 5.55 0.59 16.13
CA THR A 142 6.47 -0.08 17.07
C THR A 142 7.41 -1.06 16.39
N MET A 143 7.13 -1.47 15.15
CA MET A 143 7.97 -2.41 14.39
C MET A 143 9.19 -1.68 13.80
N PRO A 144 10.43 -2.02 14.17
CA PRO A 144 11.60 -1.42 13.53
C PRO A 144 11.69 -1.84 12.06
N ILE A 145 12.10 -0.90 11.20
CA ILE A 145 12.35 -1.17 9.78
C ILE A 145 13.85 -1.35 9.57
N PRO A 146 14.32 -2.54 9.14
CA PRO A 146 15.73 -2.81 8.92
C PRO A 146 16.40 -1.77 8.02
N GLY A 147 17.59 -1.31 8.41
CA GLY A 147 18.37 -0.34 7.64
C GLY A 147 17.88 1.11 7.74
N THR A 148 16.94 1.42 8.65
CA THR A 148 16.43 2.78 8.86
C THR A 148 16.14 3.05 10.34
N ASP A 149 16.03 4.32 10.73
CA ASP A 149 15.56 4.71 12.07
C ASP A 149 14.02 4.76 12.20
N MET A 150 13.30 4.35 11.14
CA MET A 150 11.85 4.42 11.09
C MET A 150 11.19 3.24 11.83
N LYS A 151 9.96 3.47 12.28
CA LYS A 151 9.09 2.43 12.82
C LYS A 151 7.80 2.34 12.02
N ALA A 152 7.32 1.10 11.84
CA ALA A 152 6.10 0.78 11.12
C ALA A 152 4.98 0.34 12.07
N TYR A 153 3.74 0.56 11.64
CA TYR A 153 2.54 0.00 12.28
C TYR A 153 2.43 -1.51 12.07
N GLY A 154 2.98 -1.99 10.96
CA GLY A 154 2.98 -3.39 10.57
C GLY A 154 3.73 -3.59 9.26
N ARG A 155 3.69 -4.81 8.74
CA ARG A 155 4.18 -5.12 7.39
C ARG A 155 3.15 -5.93 6.61
N VAL A 156 3.12 -5.77 5.30
CA VAL A 156 2.33 -6.53 4.34
C VAL A 156 3.30 -7.35 3.50
N ASP A 157 3.08 -8.67 3.48
CA ASP A 157 3.71 -9.56 2.50
C ASP A 157 2.79 -9.71 1.29
N VAL A 158 3.24 -9.20 0.15
CA VAL A 158 2.59 -9.35 -1.15
C VAL A 158 3.16 -10.58 -1.84
N ARG A 159 2.29 -11.49 -2.26
CA ARG A 159 2.67 -12.75 -2.92
C ARG A 159 1.74 -13.09 -4.08
#